data_AF-A0AAU7R9U8-F1
#
_entry.id   AF-A0AAU7R9U8-F1
#
_cell.length_a   1.000
_cell.length_b   1.000
_cell.length_c   1.000
_cell.angle_alpha   90.00
_cell.angle_beta   90.00
_cell.angle_gamma   90.00
#
_symmetry.space_group_name_H-M   'P 1'
#
loop_
_entity.id
_entity.type
_entity.pdbx_description
1 polymer ?
#
loop_
_entity_poly.entity_id
_entity_poly.type
_entity_poly.pdbx_seq_one_letter_code
_entity_poly.pdbx_strand_id
1 'polypeptide(L)'
;MSGGPPDAADLPVGYAQLWRADPGAWSTAGAAWRGLAAPVRQRADALTARIGALRPGWSGAASAAAQRRIGDLRTGLTDVLPALVEVDQVLAEFGARLGAAKARLGAEVARAESGGLLVDRTGAVRPDPARPVTRTGPAVVHARAGIRGALTLAGAADREAAGRLAELTTAAVRGWVSVPPAWRPGPGAGPAEVSRWWAGLSAAERRWLVGREPGRIGRLDGLPAAARDQANRLLLGDRREQLLVRRLALRHPLPAGPLEASRRVRLAAVEAALRGLDGLGERLAAGEAPRAYLLGLDPAGDGRAVVALGNPDRASSVLTYVPGMTSDLADAPAELGRAARVLQRCAALGPVEEVAAVLWLDYDAPGFLTEAAGTRQAEDAGPALHRFQEGLRAAHEGPPARQTVLGHSYGSLVVGAAARDHGLGADALVFVGSPGVGVDHAADLRMPAGQVWSSTAPDDVIRLARPPDELARRALLAGTPLGPALAVLDGHGERLWFGADPSTPGFGGRRFPSAPRGHTGYWDADNPALDGMARIVLGR
;
A
#
# COMPACT_ATOMS: atom_id res chain seq x y z
N MET A 1 16.63 -0.40 -46.39
CA MET A 1 16.12 -1.69 -45.89
C MET A 1 15.14 -1.41 -44.78
N SER A 2 13.86 -1.28 -45.14
CA SER A 2 12.77 -1.00 -44.19
C SER A 2 12.19 -2.34 -43.77
N GLY A 3 12.69 -2.91 -42.67
CA GLY A 3 12.07 -4.07 -42.05
C GLY A 3 10.72 -3.64 -41.48
N GLY A 4 9.63 -4.14 -42.07
CA GLY A 4 8.30 -4.02 -41.48
C GLY A 4 8.30 -4.64 -40.07
N PRO A 5 7.45 -4.17 -39.15
CA PRO A 5 7.40 -4.73 -37.80
C PRO A 5 7.03 -6.22 -37.86
N PRO A 6 7.70 -7.11 -37.10
CA PRO A 6 7.54 -8.56 -37.22
C PRO A 6 6.09 -9.00 -36.99
N ASP A 7 5.60 -10.04 -37.66
CA ASP A 7 4.20 -10.46 -37.56
C ASP A 7 3.88 -10.98 -36.15
N ALA A 8 2.60 -11.03 -35.76
CA ALA A 8 2.21 -11.55 -34.43
C ALA A 8 2.65 -13.01 -34.19
N ALA A 9 2.96 -13.75 -35.26
CA ALA A 9 3.52 -15.10 -35.22
C ALA A 9 5.00 -15.14 -34.76
N ASP A 10 5.73 -14.03 -34.82
CA ASP A 10 7.15 -13.93 -34.42
C ASP A 10 7.33 -13.46 -32.97
N LEU A 11 6.23 -13.22 -32.24
CA LEU A 11 6.31 -12.86 -30.83
C LEU A 11 6.57 -14.10 -29.97
N PRO A 12 7.42 -13.99 -28.93
CA PRO A 12 7.74 -15.11 -28.04
C PRO A 12 6.53 -15.63 -27.25
N VAL A 13 5.45 -14.84 -27.15
CA VAL A 13 4.17 -15.25 -26.57
C VAL A 13 3.07 -15.11 -27.62
N GLY A 14 2.45 -16.24 -27.98
CA GLY A 14 1.37 -16.28 -28.97
C GLY A 14 -0.03 -16.06 -28.39
N TYR A 15 -1.00 -15.71 -29.25
CA TYR A 15 -2.40 -15.50 -28.87
C TYR A 15 -2.99 -16.70 -28.12
N ALA A 16 -2.90 -17.90 -28.70
CA ALA A 16 -3.46 -19.11 -28.10
C ALA A 16 -2.80 -19.48 -26.76
N GLN A 17 -1.55 -19.06 -26.54
CA GLN A 17 -0.82 -19.26 -25.29
C GLN A 17 -1.36 -18.32 -24.21
N LEU A 18 -1.40 -17.00 -24.49
CA LEU A 18 -1.94 -16.02 -23.55
C LEU A 18 -3.42 -16.27 -23.22
N TRP A 19 -4.22 -16.66 -24.22
CA TRP A 19 -5.63 -16.99 -24.01
C TRP A 19 -5.84 -18.20 -23.08
N ARG A 20 -4.99 -19.23 -23.19
CA ARG A 20 -5.06 -20.44 -22.34
C ARG A 20 -4.41 -20.28 -20.97
N ALA A 21 -3.54 -19.29 -20.80
CA ALA A 21 -2.82 -19.08 -19.56
C ALA A 21 -3.77 -18.96 -18.37
N ASP A 22 -3.38 -19.55 -17.23
CA ASP A 22 -4.03 -19.40 -15.94
C ASP A 22 -3.14 -18.54 -15.02
N PRO A 23 -3.39 -17.22 -14.93
CA PRO A 23 -2.72 -16.33 -14.00
C PRO A 23 -2.75 -16.79 -12.53
N GLY A 24 -3.85 -17.40 -12.08
CA GLY A 24 -4.07 -17.76 -10.68
C GLY A 24 -3.18 -18.93 -10.22
N ALA A 25 -2.85 -19.85 -11.13
CA ALA A 25 -1.93 -20.96 -10.85
C ALA A 25 -0.54 -20.46 -10.42
N TRP A 26 -0.04 -19.37 -11.00
CA TRP A 26 1.26 -18.79 -10.65
C TRP A 26 1.27 -18.20 -9.25
N SER A 27 0.23 -17.44 -8.87
CA SER A 27 0.07 -16.91 -7.51
C SER A 27 -0.06 -18.04 -6.48
N THR A 28 -0.77 -19.12 -6.81
CA THR A 28 -0.90 -20.30 -5.94
C THR A 28 0.45 -20.99 -5.74
N ALA A 29 1.23 -21.16 -6.81
CA ALA A 29 2.58 -21.71 -6.72
C ALA A 29 3.51 -20.83 -5.85
N GLY A 30 3.43 -19.51 -6.01
CA GLY A 30 4.15 -18.55 -5.16
C GLY A 30 3.79 -18.67 -3.69
N ALA A 31 2.49 -18.78 -3.38
CA ALA A 31 2.01 -18.96 -2.02
C ALA A 31 2.56 -20.23 -1.35
N ALA A 32 2.73 -21.33 -2.11
CA ALA A 32 3.34 -22.55 -1.61
C ALA A 32 4.80 -22.36 -1.20
N TRP A 33 5.59 -21.62 -1.98
CA TRP A 33 6.98 -21.26 -1.64
C TRP A 33 7.06 -20.43 -0.37
N ARG A 34 6.24 -19.37 -0.26
CA ARG A 34 6.16 -18.56 0.96
C ARG A 34 5.78 -19.40 2.19
N GLY A 35 4.88 -20.38 2.02
CA GLY A 35 4.45 -21.29 3.07
C GLY A 35 5.59 -22.09 3.74
N LEU A 36 6.75 -22.21 3.08
CA LEU A 36 7.92 -22.89 3.64
C LEU A 36 8.67 -22.06 4.71
N ALA A 37 8.45 -20.75 4.78
CA ALA A 37 9.19 -19.88 5.70
C ALA A 37 8.96 -20.25 7.18
N ALA A 38 7.70 -20.50 7.58
CA ALA A 38 7.36 -20.86 8.96
C ALA A 38 7.94 -22.23 9.38
N PRO A 39 7.80 -23.32 8.60
CA PRO A 39 8.49 -24.58 8.87
C PRO A 39 10.01 -24.45 8.99
N VAL A 40 10.66 -23.68 8.10
CA VAL A 40 12.11 -23.46 8.14
C VAL A 40 12.52 -22.77 9.44
N ARG A 41 11.81 -21.70 9.83
CA ARG A 41 12.06 -20.97 11.07
C ARG A 41 11.87 -21.87 12.30
N GLN A 42 10.76 -22.60 12.37
CA GLN A 42 10.48 -23.54 13.46
C GLN A 42 11.61 -24.57 13.64
N ARG A 43 12.17 -25.09 12.53
CA ARG A 43 13.30 -26.03 12.59
C ARG A 43 14.59 -25.35 13.05
N ALA A 44 14.87 -24.14 12.57
CA ALA A 44 16.02 -23.35 13.02
C ALA A 44 15.98 -23.04 14.53
N ASP A 45 14.81 -22.72 15.06
CA ASP A 45 14.61 -22.44 16.49
C ASP A 45 14.75 -23.71 17.34
N ALA A 46 14.19 -24.83 16.87
CA ALA A 46 14.33 -26.12 17.55
C ALA A 46 15.80 -26.58 17.63
N LEU A 47 16.60 -26.32 16.59
CA LEU A 47 18.05 -26.57 16.62
C LEU A 47 18.73 -25.69 17.68
N THR A 48 18.38 -24.41 17.75
CA THR A 48 18.91 -23.47 18.75
C THR A 48 18.62 -23.94 20.18
N ALA A 49 17.37 -24.33 20.45
CA ALA A 49 16.95 -24.80 21.77
C ALA A 49 17.71 -26.07 22.20
N ARG A 50 17.88 -27.03 21.29
CA ARG A 50 18.60 -28.29 21.56
C ARG A 50 20.08 -28.05 21.87
N ILE A 51 20.76 -27.16 21.15
CA ILE A 51 22.16 -26.79 21.48
C ILE A 51 22.22 -26.12 22.86
N GLY A 52 21.27 -25.24 23.17
CA GLY A 52 21.17 -24.59 24.48
C GLY A 52 21.13 -25.60 25.62
N ALA A 53 20.35 -26.67 25.45
CA ALA A 53 20.20 -27.74 26.44
C ALA A 53 21.48 -28.58 26.64
N LEU A 54 22.41 -28.61 25.68
CA LEU A 54 23.68 -29.35 25.82
C LEU A 54 24.72 -28.60 26.68
N ARG A 55 24.59 -27.27 26.84
CA ARG A 55 25.60 -26.44 27.53
C ARG A 55 25.88 -26.84 28.97
N PRO A 56 24.89 -27.20 29.81
CA PRO A 56 25.15 -27.52 31.22
C PRO A 56 25.87 -28.85 31.42
N GLY A 57 25.77 -29.79 30.46
CA GLY A 57 26.23 -31.17 30.65
C GLY A 57 27.68 -31.44 30.24
N TRP A 58 28.27 -30.61 29.37
CA TRP A 58 29.65 -30.80 28.88
C TRP A 58 30.27 -29.51 28.32
N SER A 59 31.48 -29.19 28.77
CA SER A 59 32.32 -28.10 28.26
C SER A 59 33.62 -28.65 27.66
N GLY A 60 34.18 -27.95 26.66
CA GLY A 60 35.41 -28.36 25.97
C GLY A 60 35.35 -28.21 24.45
N ALA A 61 36.40 -28.68 23.75
CA ALA A 61 36.57 -28.47 22.31
C ALA A 61 35.41 -29.01 21.46
N ALA A 62 34.88 -30.20 21.80
CA ALA A 62 33.73 -30.78 21.10
C ALA A 62 32.45 -29.93 21.26
N SER A 63 32.20 -29.40 22.46
CA SER A 63 31.06 -28.51 22.72
C SER A 63 31.19 -27.21 21.90
N ALA A 64 32.39 -26.62 21.88
CA ALA A 64 32.65 -25.41 21.08
C ALA A 64 32.51 -25.66 19.58
N ALA A 65 33.00 -26.80 19.07
CA ALA A 65 32.86 -27.18 17.67
C ALA A 65 31.39 -27.43 17.27
N ALA A 66 30.63 -28.14 18.10
CA ALA A 66 29.20 -28.37 17.88
C ALA A 66 28.41 -27.05 17.86
N GLN A 67 28.69 -26.15 18.81
CA GLN A 67 28.04 -24.83 18.86
C GLN A 67 28.30 -24.02 17.59
N ARG A 68 29.56 -23.92 17.16
CA ARG A 68 29.90 -23.22 15.91
C ARG A 68 29.22 -23.85 14.70
N ARG A 69 29.41 -25.17 14.51
CA ARG A 69 28.93 -25.85 13.30
C ARG A 69 27.40 -25.85 13.19
N ILE A 70 26.68 -26.08 14.28
CA ILE A 70 25.21 -26.06 14.24
C ILE A 70 24.73 -24.60 14.11
N GLY A 71 25.43 -23.62 14.69
CA GLY A 71 25.21 -22.20 14.44
C GLY A 71 25.29 -21.85 12.95
N ASP A 72 26.37 -22.29 12.28
CA ASP A 72 26.58 -22.07 10.85
C ASP A 72 25.48 -22.75 10.00
N LEU A 73 25.13 -24.00 10.32
CA LEU A 73 24.07 -24.73 9.63
C LEU A 73 22.71 -24.05 9.79
N ARG A 74 22.40 -23.57 11.00
CA ARG A 74 21.19 -22.79 11.27
C ARG A 74 21.17 -21.52 10.44
N THR A 75 22.29 -20.81 10.39
CA THR A 75 22.43 -19.60 9.58
C THR A 75 22.15 -19.90 8.10
N GLY A 76 22.76 -20.96 7.56
CA GLY A 76 22.48 -21.40 6.19
C GLY A 76 21.02 -21.78 5.94
N LEU A 77 20.36 -22.41 6.92
CA LEU A 77 18.91 -22.70 6.84
C LEU A 77 18.06 -21.43 6.81
N THR A 78 18.43 -20.39 7.53
CA THR A 78 17.67 -19.13 7.57
C THR A 78 17.99 -18.17 6.43
N ASP A 79 19.16 -18.29 5.79
CA ASP A 79 19.57 -17.43 4.68
C ASP A 79 18.69 -17.62 3.42
N VAL A 80 17.93 -18.72 3.34
CA VAL A 80 16.94 -18.94 2.28
C VAL A 80 15.64 -18.17 2.49
N LEU A 81 15.34 -17.70 3.71
CA LEU A 81 14.03 -17.12 4.05
C LEU A 81 13.66 -15.92 3.15
N PRO A 82 14.55 -14.94 2.87
CA PRO A 82 14.26 -13.87 1.91
C PRO A 82 13.93 -14.41 0.51
N ALA A 83 14.67 -15.42 0.05
CA ALA A 83 14.47 -16.01 -1.28
C ALA A 83 13.11 -16.71 -1.41
N LEU A 84 12.59 -17.34 -0.34
CA LEU A 84 11.25 -17.95 -0.36
C LEU A 84 10.15 -16.91 -0.60
N VAL A 85 10.28 -15.72 -0.01
CA VAL A 85 9.35 -14.60 -0.24
C VAL A 85 9.58 -13.97 -1.61
N GLU A 86 10.84 -13.90 -2.07
CA GLU A 86 11.20 -13.41 -3.40
C GLU A 86 10.57 -14.27 -4.52
N VAL A 87 10.60 -15.61 -4.40
CA VAL A 87 9.92 -16.51 -5.36
C VAL A 87 8.41 -16.23 -5.40
N ASP A 88 7.75 -16.11 -4.23
CA ASP A 88 6.33 -15.75 -4.16
C ASP A 88 6.02 -14.44 -4.87
N GLN A 89 6.83 -13.40 -4.64
CA GLN A 89 6.66 -12.11 -5.30
C GLN A 89 6.83 -12.22 -6.81
N VAL A 90 7.89 -12.88 -7.30
CA VAL A 90 8.12 -13.06 -8.74
C VAL A 90 6.92 -13.75 -9.41
N LEU A 91 6.42 -14.84 -8.82
CA LEU A 91 5.33 -15.62 -9.41
C LEU A 91 3.98 -14.88 -9.32
N ALA A 92 3.70 -14.19 -8.21
CA ALA A 92 2.48 -13.42 -8.04
C ALA A 92 2.45 -12.18 -8.96
N GLU A 93 3.58 -11.48 -9.12
CA GLU A 93 3.71 -10.35 -10.04
C GLU A 93 3.59 -10.82 -11.50
N PHE A 94 4.21 -11.95 -11.85
CA PHE A 94 4.04 -12.56 -13.17
C PHE A 94 2.58 -12.92 -13.44
N GLY A 95 1.91 -13.59 -12.49
CA GLY A 95 0.48 -13.89 -12.56
C GLY A 95 -0.37 -12.64 -12.77
N ALA A 96 -0.17 -11.60 -11.96
CA ALA A 96 -0.90 -10.34 -12.10
C ALA A 96 -0.73 -9.69 -13.48
N ARG A 97 0.51 -9.60 -13.97
CA ARG A 97 0.82 -9.02 -15.29
C ARG A 97 0.29 -9.85 -16.45
N LEU A 98 0.30 -11.18 -16.30
CA LEU A 98 -0.31 -12.09 -17.26
C LEU A 98 -1.84 -11.93 -17.30
N GLY A 99 -2.46 -11.75 -16.13
CA GLY A 99 -3.88 -11.43 -16.00
C GLY A 99 -4.24 -10.10 -16.68
N ALA A 100 -3.46 -9.04 -16.46
CA ALA A 100 -3.65 -7.74 -17.09
C ALA A 100 -3.48 -7.83 -18.63
N ALA A 101 -2.43 -8.50 -19.11
CA ALA A 101 -2.23 -8.75 -20.53
C ALA A 101 -3.41 -9.53 -21.16
N LYS A 102 -3.91 -10.55 -20.46
CA LYS A 102 -5.07 -11.35 -20.89
C LYS A 102 -6.36 -10.54 -20.92
N ALA A 103 -6.61 -9.70 -19.91
CA ALA A 103 -7.75 -8.80 -19.86
C ALA A 103 -7.72 -7.79 -21.02
N ARG A 104 -6.55 -7.20 -21.29
CA ARG A 104 -6.34 -6.32 -22.44
C ARG A 104 -6.61 -7.05 -23.75
N LEU A 105 -6.07 -8.27 -23.93
CA LEU A 105 -6.35 -9.07 -25.12
C LEU A 105 -7.86 -9.29 -25.32
N GLY A 106 -8.58 -9.66 -24.26
CA GLY A 106 -10.03 -9.85 -24.30
C GLY A 106 -10.79 -8.58 -24.69
N ALA A 107 -10.41 -7.42 -24.13
CA ALA A 107 -11.03 -6.14 -24.46
C ALA A 107 -10.79 -5.72 -25.92
N GLU A 108 -9.57 -5.94 -26.44
CA GLU A 108 -9.23 -5.66 -27.84
C GLU A 108 -10.04 -6.55 -28.80
N VAL A 109 -10.16 -7.84 -28.49
CA VAL A 109 -10.93 -8.81 -29.28
C VAL A 109 -12.42 -8.45 -29.28
N ALA A 110 -13.01 -8.21 -28.11
CA ALA A 110 -14.40 -7.81 -27.99
C ALA A 110 -14.71 -6.53 -28.78
N ARG A 111 -13.80 -5.55 -28.74
CA ARG A 111 -13.93 -4.32 -29.54
C ARG A 111 -13.86 -4.60 -31.04
N ALA A 112 -12.91 -5.41 -31.48
CA ALA A 112 -12.77 -5.80 -32.88
C ALA A 112 -14.04 -6.51 -33.39
N GLU A 113 -14.58 -7.46 -32.62
CA GLU A 113 -15.80 -8.21 -32.94
C GLU A 113 -17.04 -7.32 -32.98
N SER A 114 -17.18 -6.39 -32.02
CA SER A 114 -18.26 -5.39 -32.05
C SER A 114 -18.16 -4.46 -33.26
N GLY A 115 -16.95 -4.26 -33.80
CA GLY A 115 -16.67 -3.48 -34.99
C GLY A 115 -16.78 -4.22 -36.32
N GLY A 116 -17.28 -5.47 -36.33
CA GLY A 116 -17.43 -6.27 -37.56
C GLY A 116 -16.14 -6.92 -38.05
N LEU A 117 -15.22 -7.25 -37.14
CA LEU A 117 -14.01 -8.03 -37.44
C LEU A 117 -14.10 -9.41 -36.80
N LEU A 118 -13.40 -10.39 -37.38
CA LEU A 118 -13.18 -11.71 -36.81
C LEU A 118 -11.72 -11.84 -36.40
N VAL A 119 -11.49 -12.32 -35.18
CA VAL A 119 -10.15 -12.62 -34.65
C VAL A 119 -10.05 -14.11 -34.36
N ASP A 120 -9.09 -14.79 -34.98
CA ASP A 120 -8.86 -16.21 -34.69
C ASP A 120 -7.87 -16.45 -33.54
N ARG A 121 -7.66 -17.72 -33.18
CA ARG A 121 -6.76 -18.11 -32.08
C ARG A 121 -5.27 -17.95 -32.40
N THR A 122 -4.91 -17.60 -33.63
CA THR A 122 -3.55 -17.22 -34.01
C THR A 122 -3.33 -15.71 -33.83
N GLY A 123 -4.41 -14.94 -33.59
CA GLY A 123 -4.39 -13.49 -33.55
C GLY A 123 -4.57 -12.85 -34.93
N ALA A 124 -4.90 -13.64 -35.97
CA ALA A 124 -5.18 -13.09 -37.29
C ALA A 124 -6.53 -12.37 -37.26
N VAL A 125 -6.51 -11.12 -37.75
CA VAL A 125 -7.69 -10.26 -37.84
C VAL A 125 -8.13 -10.14 -39.29
N ARG A 126 -9.41 -10.41 -39.55
CA ARG A 126 -10.04 -10.29 -40.87
C ARG A 126 -11.42 -9.62 -40.76
N PRO A 127 -11.93 -9.01 -41.84
CA PRO A 127 -13.30 -8.50 -41.87
C PRO A 127 -14.32 -9.63 -41.67
N ASP A 128 -15.41 -9.35 -40.95
CA ASP A 128 -16.56 -10.25 -40.91
C ASP A 128 -17.40 -10.05 -42.20
N PRO A 129 -17.48 -11.07 -43.09
CA PRO A 129 -18.30 -10.95 -44.30
C PRO A 129 -19.79 -10.76 -43.99
N ALA A 130 -20.27 -11.15 -42.80
CA ALA A 130 -21.66 -10.95 -42.38
C ALA A 130 -21.95 -9.54 -41.84
N ARG A 131 -20.91 -8.73 -41.55
CA ARG A 131 -21.03 -7.38 -40.98
C ARG A 131 -20.11 -6.41 -41.72
N PRO A 132 -20.53 -5.88 -42.89
CA PRO A 132 -19.71 -4.99 -43.69
C PRO A 132 -19.33 -3.71 -42.93
N VAL A 133 -18.04 -3.36 -42.94
CA VAL A 133 -17.50 -2.19 -42.23
C VAL A 133 -16.95 -1.17 -43.24
N THR A 134 -17.38 0.10 -43.15
CA THR A 134 -17.03 1.19 -44.08
C THR A 134 -15.54 1.59 -44.08
N ARG A 135 -14.79 1.27 -43.02
CA ARG A 135 -13.34 1.56 -42.89
C ARG A 135 -12.56 0.33 -42.41
N THR A 136 -12.63 -0.74 -43.18
CA THR A 136 -12.12 -2.07 -42.79
C THR A 136 -10.61 -2.09 -42.57
N GLY A 137 -9.82 -1.43 -43.41
CA GLY A 137 -8.35 -1.39 -43.30
C GLY A 137 -7.86 -0.80 -41.97
N PRO A 138 -8.22 0.46 -41.62
CA PRO A 138 -7.84 1.07 -40.35
C PRO A 138 -8.31 0.27 -39.12
N ALA A 139 -9.51 -0.30 -39.16
CA ALA A 139 -10.04 -1.11 -38.05
C ALA A 139 -9.20 -2.39 -37.82
N VAL A 140 -8.84 -3.09 -38.90
CA VAL A 140 -7.95 -4.27 -38.83
C VAL A 140 -6.58 -3.89 -38.26
N VAL A 141 -5.99 -2.78 -38.73
CA VAL A 141 -4.68 -2.30 -38.23
C VAL A 141 -4.74 -2.00 -36.73
N HIS A 142 -5.78 -1.30 -36.28
CA HIS A 142 -5.96 -0.96 -34.87
C HIS A 142 -6.12 -2.22 -33.99
N ALA A 143 -6.97 -3.17 -34.39
CA ALA A 143 -7.15 -4.42 -33.68
C ALA A 143 -5.86 -5.25 -33.61
N ARG A 144 -5.11 -5.34 -34.71
CA ARG A 144 -3.80 -6.02 -34.73
C ARG A 144 -2.80 -5.36 -33.79
N ALA A 145 -2.74 -4.03 -33.78
CA ALA A 145 -1.86 -3.28 -32.87
C ALA A 145 -2.24 -3.50 -31.40
N GLY A 146 -3.53 -3.50 -31.07
CA GLY A 146 -4.04 -3.80 -29.74
C GLY A 146 -3.68 -5.21 -29.25
N ILE A 147 -3.95 -6.23 -30.07
CA ILE A 147 -3.59 -7.62 -29.80
C ILE A 147 -2.07 -7.75 -29.60
N ARG A 148 -1.26 -7.18 -30.51
CA ARG A 148 0.20 -7.17 -30.40
C ARG A 148 0.67 -6.51 -29.10
N GLY A 149 0.04 -5.42 -28.69
CA GLY A 149 0.33 -4.74 -27.42
C GLY A 149 0.12 -5.65 -26.22
N ALA A 150 -1.00 -6.38 -26.17
CA ALA A 150 -1.27 -7.35 -25.11
C ALA A 150 -0.24 -8.49 -25.08
N LEU A 151 0.13 -9.05 -26.24
CA LEU A 151 1.15 -10.09 -26.34
C LEU A 151 2.54 -9.59 -25.95
N THR A 152 2.87 -8.34 -26.27
CA THR A 152 4.12 -7.70 -25.88
C THR A 152 4.21 -7.53 -24.36
N LEU A 153 3.11 -7.14 -23.70
CA LEU A 153 3.05 -7.06 -22.24
C LEU A 153 3.28 -8.43 -21.58
N ALA A 154 2.61 -9.48 -22.09
CA ALA A 154 2.80 -10.84 -21.60
C ALA A 154 4.25 -11.32 -21.78
N GLY A 155 4.84 -11.10 -22.96
CA GLY A 155 6.23 -11.48 -23.24
C GLY A 155 7.26 -10.69 -22.42
N ALA A 156 6.97 -9.44 -22.07
CA ALA A 156 7.82 -8.66 -21.16
C ALA A 156 7.75 -9.21 -19.73
N ALA A 157 6.55 -9.58 -19.26
CA ALA A 157 6.38 -10.20 -17.95
C ALA A 157 7.09 -11.57 -17.86
N ASP A 158 7.00 -12.38 -18.91
CA ASP A 158 7.64 -13.69 -19.01
C ASP A 158 9.17 -13.60 -18.90
N ARG A 159 9.81 -12.74 -19.71
CA ARG A 159 11.26 -12.55 -19.67
C ARG A 159 11.77 -12.05 -18.32
N GLU A 160 11.04 -11.14 -17.69
CA GLU A 160 11.42 -10.59 -16.39
C GLU A 160 11.32 -11.67 -15.29
N ALA A 161 10.23 -12.43 -15.27
CA ALA A 161 10.05 -13.53 -14.34
C ALA A 161 11.12 -14.61 -14.53
N ALA A 162 11.39 -15.01 -15.79
CA ALA A 162 12.43 -15.98 -16.12
C ALA A 162 13.82 -15.52 -15.65
N GLY A 163 14.17 -14.25 -15.86
CA GLY A 163 15.43 -13.68 -15.38
C GLY A 163 15.58 -13.74 -13.86
N ARG A 164 14.56 -13.28 -13.13
CA ARG A 164 14.56 -13.29 -11.65
C ARG A 164 14.59 -14.71 -11.08
N LEU A 165 13.89 -15.67 -11.67
CA LEU A 165 13.94 -17.08 -11.27
C LEU A 165 15.30 -17.73 -11.58
N ALA A 166 15.95 -17.37 -12.68
CA ALA A 166 17.29 -17.84 -13.01
C ALA A 166 18.35 -17.32 -12.02
N GLU A 167 18.21 -16.07 -11.57
CA GLU A 167 19.05 -15.50 -10.49
C GLU A 167 18.89 -16.27 -9.18
N LEU A 168 17.65 -16.61 -8.81
CA LEU A 168 17.34 -17.41 -7.62
C LEU A 168 17.90 -18.84 -7.72
N THR A 169 17.83 -19.46 -8.90
CA THR A 169 18.42 -20.78 -9.15
C THR A 169 19.94 -20.74 -9.03
N THR A 170 20.57 -19.68 -9.55
CA THR A 170 22.01 -19.46 -9.40
C THR A 170 22.40 -19.27 -7.93
N ALA A 171 21.60 -18.53 -7.16
CA ALA A 171 21.80 -18.33 -5.73
C ALA A 171 21.66 -19.64 -4.93
N ALA A 172 20.76 -20.53 -5.31
CA ALA A 172 20.61 -21.84 -4.67
C ALA A 172 21.89 -22.69 -4.75
N VAL A 173 22.70 -22.52 -5.80
CA VAL A 173 23.97 -23.24 -6.00
C VAL A 173 25.16 -22.48 -5.41
N ARG A 174 25.23 -21.16 -5.60
CA ARG A 174 26.41 -20.34 -5.23
C ARG A 174 26.35 -19.74 -3.84
N GLY A 175 25.17 -19.74 -3.21
CA GLY A 175 24.90 -19.11 -1.92
C GLY A 175 23.86 -18.01 -2.03
N TRP A 176 22.98 -17.93 -1.02
CA TRP A 176 21.85 -17.00 -0.99
C TRP A 176 22.25 -15.56 -0.71
N VAL A 177 23.25 -15.37 0.14
CA VAL A 177 23.61 -14.07 0.73
C VAL A 177 25.09 -13.77 0.59
N SER A 178 25.41 -12.49 0.46
CA SER A 178 26.78 -11.97 0.49
C SER A 178 26.81 -10.76 1.42
N VAL A 179 27.91 -10.57 2.15
CA VAL A 179 28.04 -9.42 3.05
C VAL A 179 28.11 -8.13 2.22
N PRO A 180 27.17 -7.19 2.39
CA PRO A 180 27.21 -5.88 1.73
C PRO A 180 28.40 -5.02 2.19
N PRO A 181 28.77 -3.95 1.43
CA PRO A 181 29.75 -2.96 1.88
C PRO A 181 29.43 -2.41 3.27
N ALA A 182 30.38 -1.84 4.02
CA ALA A 182 30.06 -1.35 5.37
C ALA A 182 29.17 -0.08 5.36
N TRP A 183 29.33 0.79 4.37
CA TRP A 183 28.63 2.08 4.31
C TRP A 183 27.13 1.92 4.06
N ARG A 184 26.31 2.71 4.76
CA ARG A 184 24.85 2.75 4.65
C ARG A 184 24.37 4.21 4.67
N PRO A 185 23.23 4.49 4.03
CA PRO A 185 22.50 5.73 4.28
C PRO A 185 22.20 5.88 5.78
N GLY A 186 22.40 7.09 6.30
CA GLY A 186 22.06 7.44 7.68
C GLY A 186 20.54 7.56 7.88
N PRO A 187 20.04 7.64 9.13
CA PRO A 187 18.60 7.79 9.41
C PRO A 187 17.94 9.01 8.73
N GLY A 188 18.71 10.08 8.52
CA GLY A 188 18.25 11.30 7.83
C GLY A 188 18.40 11.27 6.30
N ALA A 189 18.95 10.20 5.71
CA ALA A 189 19.20 10.16 4.26
C ALA A 189 17.89 10.27 3.48
N GLY A 190 17.90 11.06 2.39
CA GLY A 190 16.73 11.26 1.55
C GLY A 190 16.36 10.00 0.75
N PRO A 191 15.09 9.80 0.38
CA PRO A 191 14.67 8.58 -0.32
C PRO A 191 15.39 8.32 -1.66
N ALA A 192 15.75 9.38 -2.40
CA ALA A 192 16.55 9.25 -3.62
C ALA A 192 18.00 8.76 -3.38
N GLU A 193 18.60 9.10 -2.23
CA GLU A 193 19.90 8.56 -1.82
C GLU A 193 19.78 7.08 -1.47
N VAL A 194 18.74 6.73 -0.70
CA VAL A 194 18.41 5.35 -0.36
C VAL A 194 18.21 4.49 -1.60
N SER A 195 17.41 4.97 -2.57
CA SER A 195 17.14 4.28 -3.83
C SER A 195 18.43 3.99 -4.60
N ARG A 196 19.31 5.00 -4.74
CA ARG A 196 20.62 4.82 -5.41
C ARG A 196 21.54 3.85 -4.69
N TRP A 197 21.59 3.91 -3.35
CA TRP A 197 22.35 2.95 -2.55
C TRP A 197 21.87 1.52 -2.79
N TRP A 198 20.55 1.29 -2.73
CA TRP A 198 19.98 -0.03 -2.96
C TRP A 198 20.23 -0.57 -4.36
N ALA A 199 20.11 0.30 -5.37
CA ALA A 199 20.38 -0.02 -6.77
C ALA A 199 21.83 -0.48 -6.98
N GLY A 200 22.78 0.05 -6.21
CA GLY A 200 24.20 -0.33 -6.26
C GLY A 200 24.55 -1.69 -5.63
N LEU A 201 23.62 -2.31 -4.90
CA LEU A 201 23.84 -3.62 -4.27
C LEU A 201 23.51 -4.78 -5.22
N SER A 202 24.26 -5.87 -5.12
CA SER A 202 23.92 -7.14 -5.74
C SER A 202 22.71 -7.81 -5.08
N ALA A 203 22.05 -8.73 -5.78
CA ALA A 203 20.90 -9.47 -5.24
C ALA A 203 21.24 -10.22 -3.93
N ALA A 204 22.45 -10.79 -3.83
CA ALA A 204 22.89 -11.50 -2.63
C ALA A 204 23.11 -10.56 -1.43
N GLU A 205 23.60 -9.34 -1.66
CA GLU A 205 23.76 -8.30 -0.63
C GLU A 205 22.41 -7.74 -0.17
N ARG A 206 21.47 -7.55 -1.10
CA ARG A 206 20.09 -7.16 -0.79
C ARG A 206 19.40 -8.21 0.08
N ARG A 207 19.50 -9.50 -0.28
CA ARG A 207 18.97 -10.60 0.55
C ARG A 207 19.64 -10.67 1.92
N TRP A 208 20.94 -10.41 2.01
CA TRP A 208 21.63 -10.31 3.29
C TRP A 208 21.01 -9.23 4.18
N LEU A 209 20.77 -8.04 3.63
CA LEU A 209 20.17 -6.93 4.39
C LEU A 209 18.72 -7.21 4.78
N VAL A 210 17.92 -7.79 3.89
CA VAL A 210 16.54 -8.21 4.20
C VAL A 210 16.55 -9.25 5.33
N GLY A 211 17.45 -10.21 5.30
CA GLY A 211 17.51 -11.28 6.31
C GLY A 211 18.14 -10.86 7.64
N ARG A 212 19.13 -9.98 7.63
CA ARG A 212 19.95 -9.64 8.82
C ARG A 212 19.63 -8.26 9.41
N GLU A 213 19.13 -7.33 8.61
CA GLU A 213 18.71 -6.00 9.03
C GLU A 213 17.25 -5.67 8.64
N PRO A 214 16.27 -6.57 8.83
CA PRO A 214 14.90 -6.36 8.35
C PRO A 214 14.25 -5.11 8.94
N GLY A 215 14.56 -4.74 10.19
CA GLY A 215 14.03 -3.53 10.84
C GLY A 215 14.48 -2.22 10.20
N ARG A 216 15.64 -2.21 9.52
CA ARG A 216 16.10 -1.07 8.71
C ARG A 216 15.39 -1.09 7.37
N ILE A 217 15.50 -2.20 6.64
CA ILE A 217 14.97 -2.33 5.27
C ILE A 217 13.46 -2.12 5.23
N GLY A 218 12.72 -2.67 6.20
CA GLY A 218 11.27 -2.57 6.24
C GLY A 218 10.73 -1.15 6.41
N ARG A 219 11.54 -0.17 6.85
CA ARG A 219 11.09 1.22 7.12
C ARG A 219 11.76 2.26 6.23
N LEU A 220 12.66 1.86 5.34
CA LEU A 220 13.50 2.81 4.62
C LEU A 220 12.80 3.27 3.34
N ASP A 221 12.23 4.47 3.37
CA ASP A 221 11.62 5.10 2.19
C ASP A 221 12.62 5.27 1.06
N GLY A 222 12.17 5.03 -0.17
CA GLY A 222 13.00 4.99 -1.38
C GLY A 222 13.49 3.58 -1.76
N LEU A 223 13.25 2.57 -0.91
CA LEU A 223 13.42 1.18 -1.30
C LEU A 223 12.19 0.65 -2.07
N PRO A 224 12.39 -0.30 -3.00
CA PRO A 224 11.28 -0.97 -3.67
C PRO A 224 10.30 -1.59 -2.68
N ALA A 225 9.01 -1.48 -2.98
CA ALA A 225 7.91 -2.04 -2.21
C ALA A 225 8.11 -3.54 -1.93
N ALA A 226 8.61 -4.29 -2.92
CA ALA A 226 8.92 -5.71 -2.78
C ALA A 226 9.98 -5.99 -1.70
N ALA A 227 11.03 -5.16 -1.60
CA ALA A 227 12.09 -5.34 -0.60
C ALA A 227 11.58 -5.02 0.82
N ARG A 228 10.79 -3.95 0.96
CA ARG A 228 10.14 -3.58 2.23
C ARG A 228 9.17 -4.68 2.67
N ASP A 229 8.38 -5.22 1.75
CA ASP A 229 7.46 -6.34 1.98
C ASP A 229 8.19 -7.60 2.48
N GLN A 230 9.30 -7.99 1.85
CA GLN A 230 10.10 -9.12 2.31
C GLN A 230 10.57 -8.92 3.77
N ALA A 231 11.17 -7.75 4.05
CA ALA A 231 11.70 -7.44 5.37
C ALA A 231 10.60 -7.39 6.44
N ASN A 232 9.47 -6.72 6.16
CA ASN A 232 8.38 -6.61 7.13
C ASN A 232 7.62 -7.93 7.33
N ARG A 233 7.53 -8.81 6.33
CA ARG A 233 6.98 -10.16 6.52
C ARG A 233 7.86 -11.02 7.45
N LEU A 234 9.18 -10.87 7.36
CA LEU A 234 10.08 -11.52 8.31
C LEU A 234 9.87 -10.99 9.74
N LEU A 235 9.70 -9.67 9.90
CA LEU A 235 9.40 -9.03 11.17
C LEU A 235 8.04 -9.40 11.73
N LEU A 236 7.00 -9.54 10.89
CA LEU A 236 5.64 -9.81 11.34
C LEU A 236 5.58 -11.05 12.22
N GLY A 237 6.24 -12.13 11.81
CA GLY A 237 6.33 -13.36 12.63
C GLY A 237 7.03 -13.12 13.97
N ASP A 238 8.15 -12.40 13.98
CA ASP A 238 8.93 -12.13 15.18
C ASP A 238 8.16 -11.22 16.16
N ARG A 239 7.48 -10.21 15.63
CA ARG A 239 6.62 -9.28 16.39
C ARG A 239 5.45 -9.99 17.03
N ARG A 240 4.81 -10.89 16.28
CA ARG A 240 3.71 -11.71 16.78
C ARG A 240 4.16 -12.60 17.93
N GLU A 241 5.31 -13.26 17.80
CA GLU A 241 5.87 -14.10 18.88
C GLU A 241 6.19 -13.27 20.14
N GLN A 242 6.80 -12.10 19.98
CA GLN A 242 7.06 -11.17 21.09
C GLN A 242 5.77 -10.78 21.83
N LEU A 243 4.69 -10.50 21.10
CA LEU A 243 3.39 -10.18 21.70
C LEU A 243 2.76 -11.38 22.40
N LEU A 244 2.89 -12.60 21.87
CA LEU A 244 2.41 -13.82 22.53
C LEU A 244 3.11 -14.06 23.88
N VAL A 245 4.42 -13.83 23.94
CA VAL A 245 5.19 -13.88 25.21
C VAL A 245 4.70 -12.81 26.19
N ARG A 246 4.48 -11.57 25.74
CA ARG A 246 3.93 -10.50 26.58
C ARG A 246 2.54 -10.83 27.10
N ARG A 247 1.66 -11.37 26.25
CA ARG A 247 0.32 -11.83 26.64
C ARG A 247 0.40 -12.88 27.75
N LEU A 248 1.33 -13.83 27.62
CA LEU A 248 1.55 -14.89 28.60
C LEU A 248 2.01 -14.34 29.97
N ALA A 249 2.92 -13.35 29.95
CA ALA A 249 3.39 -12.66 31.15
C ALA A 249 2.27 -11.86 31.85
N LEU A 250 1.33 -11.34 31.05
CA LEU A 250 0.16 -10.61 31.53
C LEU A 250 -1.03 -11.51 31.83
N ARG A 251 -0.95 -12.85 31.79
CA ARG A 251 -2.15 -13.70 31.92
C ARG A 251 -2.74 -13.78 33.33
N HIS A 252 -1.90 -13.63 34.36
CA HIS A 252 -2.31 -13.87 35.74
C HIS A 252 -2.80 -12.58 36.39
N PRO A 253 -4.02 -12.54 36.94
CA PRO A 253 -4.57 -11.36 37.59
C PRO A 253 -3.77 -10.99 38.84
N LEU A 254 -3.68 -9.69 39.10
CA LEU A 254 -3.13 -9.11 40.32
C LEU A 254 -4.25 -8.77 41.31
N PRO A 255 -3.94 -8.57 42.61
CA PRO A 255 -4.90 -8.03 43.57
C PRO A 255 -5.53 -6.72 43.09
N ALA A 256 -6.79 -6.49 43.48
CA ALA A 256 -7.54 -5.31 43.09
C ALA A 256 -6.77 -4.02 43.43
N GLY A 257 -6.61 -3.14 42.45
CA GLY A 257 -5.90 -1.88 42.61
C GLY A 257 -5.34 -1.33 41.30
N PRO A 258 -4.56 -0.23 41.36
CA PRO A 258 -4.02 0.45 40.19
C PRO A 258 -3.15 -0.43 39.29
N LEU A 259 -2.42 -1.39 39.88
CA LEU A 259 -1.56 -2.32 39.12
C LEU A 259 -2.38 -3.31 38.29
N GLU A 260 -3.49 -3.81 38.82
CA GLU A 260 -4.40 -4.68 38.05
C GLU A 260 -5.12 -3.89 36.95
N ALA A 261 -5.54 -2.64 37.22
CA ALA A 261 -6.08 -1.76 36.18
C ALA A 261 -5.07 -1.55 35.04
N SER A 262 -3.82 -1.22 35.38
CA SER A 262 -2.73 -1.04 34.41
C SER A 262 -2.41 -2.32 33.63
N ARG A 263 -2.44 -3.48 34.31
CA ARG A 263 -2.26 -4.79 33.67
C ARG A 263 -3.36 -5.05 32.64
N ARG A 264 -4.64 -4.80 32.98
CA ARG A 264 -5.78 -5.00 32.06
C ARG A 264 -5.67 -4.13 30.81
N VAL A 265 -5.29 -2.87 30.96
CA VAL A 265 -5.04 -1.97 29.81
C VAL A 265 -3.91 -2.51 28.92
N ARG A 266 -2.78 -2.91 29.50
CA ARG A 266 -1.67 -3.50 28.74
C ARG A 266 -2.06 -4.80 28.05
N LEU A 267 -2.86 -5.65 28.70
CA LEU A 267 -3.33 -6.89 28.12
C LEU A 267 -4.26 -6.62 26.92
N ALA A 268 -5.21 -5.70 27.07
CA ALA A 268 -6.10 -5.29 26.00
C ALA A 268 -5.33 -4.73 24.78
N ALA A 269 -4.30 -3.90 25.01
CA ALA A 269 -3.43 -3.39 23.95
C ALA A 269 -2.66 -4.51 23.24
N VAL A 270 -2.09 -5.47 23.98
CA VAL A 270 -1.41 -6.64 23.39
C VAL A 270 -2.38 -7.50 22.58
N GLU A 271 -3.61 -7.70 23.06
CA GLU A 271 -4.63 -8.45 22.34
C GLU A 271 -5.11 -7.73 21.08
N ALA A 272 -5.25 -6.40 21.11
CA ALA A 272 -5.56 -5.59 19.94
C ALA A 272 -4.45 -5.68 18.89
N ALA A 273 -3.19 -5.49 19.29
CA ALA A 273 -2.05 -5.63 18.39
C ALA A 273 -1.96 -7.03 17.77
N LEU A 274 -2.24 -8.10 18.54
CA LEU A 274 -2.30 -9.46 18.02
C LEU A 274 -3.42 -9.63 16.97
N ARG A 275 -4.62 -9.10 17.22
CA ARG A 275 -5.72 -9.13 16.24
C ARG A 275 -5.34 -8.40 14.95
N GLY A 276 -4.72 -7.23 15.06
CA GLY A 276 -4.24 -6.46 13.90
C GLY A 276 -3.18 -7.23 13.10
N LEU A 277 -2.17 -7.80 13.77
CA LEU A 277 -1.16 -8.62 13.10
C LEU A 277 -1.74 -9.89 12.46
N ASP A 278 -2.71 -10.53 13.09
CA ASP A 278 -3.38 -11.72 12.56
C ASP A 278 -4.17 -11.35 11.29
N GLY A 279 -4.99 -10.28 11.33
CA GLY A 279 -5.74 -9.81 10.17
C GLY A 279 -4.87 -9.34 9.00
N LEU A 280 -3.77 -8.62 9.29
CA LEU A 280 -2.78 -8.28 8.27
C LEU A 280 -2.09 -9.54 7.72
N GLY A 281 -1.73 -10.49 8.58
CA GLY A 281 -1.14 -11.76 8.20
C GLY A 281 -2.04 -12.55 7.25
N GLU A 282 -3.33 -12.64 7.54
CA GLU A 282 -4.36 -13.25 6.69
C GLU A 282 -4.43 -12.56 5.33
N ARG A 283 -4.54 -11.22 5.30
CA ARG A 283 -4.59 -10.47 4.05
C ARG A 283 -3.33 -10.60 3.21
N LEU A 284 -2.16 -10.65 3.85
CA LEU A 284 -0.86 -10.82 3.20
C LEU A 284 -0.64 -12.25 2.70
N ALA A 285 -1.31 -13.24 3.30
CA ALA A 285 -1.28 -14.64 2.90
C ALA A 285 -2.31 -14.97 1.83
N ALA A 286 -3.41 -14.22 1.76
CA ALA A 286 -4.44 -14.38 0.75
C ALA A 286 -3.85 -14.25 -0.66
N GLY A 287 -4.15 -15.21 -1.52
CA GLY A 287 -3.82 -15.17 -2.97
C GLY A 287 -4.71 -14.22 -3.77
N GLU A 288 -5.42 -13.31 -3.08
CA GLU A 288 -6.38 -12.38 -3.66
C GLU A 288 -5.66 -11.25 -4.42
N ALA A 289 -6.14 -10.99 -5.64
CA ALA A 289 -5.71 -9.86 -6.43
C ALA A 289 -6.48 -8.58 -6.01
N PRO A 290 -5.81 -7.42 -5.95
CA PRO A 290 -4.37 -7.23 -6.13
C PRO A 290 -3.56 -7.65 -4.89
N ARG A 291 -2.30 -8.07 -5.09
CA ARG A 291 -1.39 -8.51 -4.02
C ARG A 291 -1.19 -7.40 -2.97
N ALA A 292 -1.13 -7.79 -1.69
CA ALA A 292 -0.76 -6.89 -0.60
C ALA A 292 0.76 -6.89 -0.33
N TYR A 293 1.35 -5.71 -0.15
CA TYR A 293 2.74 -5.48 0.22
C TYR A 293 2.82 -4.73 1.56
N LEU A 294 3.53 -5.29 2.53
CA LEU A 294 3.72 -4.67 3.85
C LEU A 294 4.93 -3.73 3.82
N LEU A 295 4.67 -2.43 3.72
CA LEU A 295 5.69 -1.39 3.57
C LEU A 295 6.20 -0.83 4.90
N GLY A 296 5.48 -1.04 6.00
CA GLY A 296 5.91 -0.63 7.33
C GLY A 296 5.13 -1.37 8.40
N LEU A 297 5.80 -1.71 9.50
CA LEU A 297 5.17 -2.36 10.64
C LEU A 297 5.87 -1.98 11.95
N ASP A 298 5.11 -1.40 12.88
CA ASP A 298 5.53 -1.24 14.27
C ASP A 298 4.35 -1.54 15.20
N PRO A 299 4.34 -2.65 15.95
CA PRO A 299 3.23 -2.98 16.85
C PRO A 299 3.34 -2.29 18.23
N ALA A 300 4.29 -1.37 18.43
CA ALA A 300 4.39 -0.61 19.67
C ALA A 300 3.30 0.46 19.78
N GLY A 301 2.86 0.74 21.01
CA GLY A 301 1.77 1.70 21.26
C GLY A 301 0.46 1.22 20.64
N ASP A 302 -0.24 2.14 19.96
CA ASP A 302 -1.44 1.86 19.16
C ASP A 302 -1.11 1.11 17.85
N GLY A 303 0.18 1.09 17.50
CA GLY A 303 0.71 0.36 16.37
C GLY A 303 0.50 1.06 15.03
N ARG A 304 1.43 0.79 14.12
CA ARG A 304 1.55 1.43 12.82
C ARG A 304 1.70 0.37 11.74
N ALA A 305 1.04 0.59 10.61
CA ALA A 305 1.11 -0.27 9.44
C ALA A 305 1.01 0.55 8.16
N VAL A 306 1.90 0.28 7.21
CA VAL A 306 1.78 0.80 5.85
C VAL A 306 1.62 -0.38 4.92
N VAL A 307 0.52 -0.44 4.19
CA VAL A 307 0.18 -1.60 3.34
C VAL A 307 -0.25 -1.13 1.96
N ALA A 308 0.42 -1.59 0.92
CA ALA A 308 0.03 -1.34 -0.46
C ALA A 308 -0.78 -2.52 -1.02
N LEU A 309 -1.79 -2.21 -1.83
CA LEU A 309 -2.56 -3.11 -2.67
C LEU A 309 -2.16 -2.84 -4.12
N GLY A 310 -1.58 -3.84 -4.78
CA GLY A 310 -0.86 -3.64 -6.04
C GLY A 310 0.56 -3.14 -5.81
N ASN A 311 1.39 -3.17 -6.86
CA ASN A 311 2.78 -2.71 -6.77
C ASN A 311 2.85 -1.20 -7.08
N PRO A 312 3.10 -0.32 -6.09
CA PRO A 312 3.17 1.11 -6.30
C PRO A 312 4.40 1.56 -7.11
N ASP A 313 5.44 0.72 -7.18
CA ASP A 313 6.65 1.00 -7.96
C ASP A 313 6.37 0.91 -9.47
N ARG A 314 5.24 0.34 -9.89
CA ARG A 314 4.91 0.11 -11.31
C ARG A 314 3.58 0.68 -11.76
N ALA A 315 2.66 0.88 -10.83
CA ALA A 315 1.35 1.42 -11.12
C ALA A 315 1.47 2.82 -11.75
N SER A 316 0.72 3.07 -12.83
CA SER A 316 0.66 4.40 -13.44
C SER A 316 -0.05 5.42 -12.54
N SER A 317 -0.86 4.95 -11.60
CA SER A 317 -1.54 5.78 -10.61
C SER A 317 -1.43 5.15 -9.22
N VAL A 318 -1.05 5.93 -8.22
CA VAL A 318 -0.93 5.50 -6.82
C VAL A 318 -1.79 6.38 -5.93
N LEU A 319 -2.71 5.76 -5.19
CA LEU A 319 -3.47 6.39 -4.10
C LEU A 319 -2.76 6.14 -2.77
N THR A 320 -2.43 7.18 -2.02
CA THR A 320 -2.03 7.08 -0.61
C THR A 320 -3.19 7.53 0.27
N TYR A 321 -3.80 6.61 1.01
CA TYR A 321 -4.91 6.84 1.92
C TYR A 321 -4.40 7.01 3.36
N VAL A 322 -4.70 8.17 3.96
CA VAL A 322 -4.42 8.50 5.36
C VAL A 322 -5.74 8.46 6.13
N PRO A 323 -5.94 7.49 7.04
CA PRO A 323 -7.19 7.33 7.77
C PRO A 323 -7.31 8.33 8.93
N GLY A 324 -8.48 8.37 9.57
CA GLY A 324 -8.84 9.34 10.61
C GLY A 324 -8.44 8.94 12.03
N MET A 325 -9.03 9.65 13.01
CA MET A 325 -8.89 9.33 14.43
C MET A 325 -9.27 7.89 14.75
N THR A 326 -8.82 7.39 15.91
CA THR A 326 -8.97 6.01 16.40
C THR A 326 -8.41 4.91 15.52
N SER A 327 -7.82 5.22 14.37
CA SER A 327 -7.23 4.21 13.50
C SER A 327 -5.96 3.66 14.13
N ASP A 328 -5.98 2.39 14.53
CA ASP A 328 -4.84 1.70 15.12
C ASP A 328 -4.46 0.45 14.30
N LEU A 329 -3.46 -0.30 14.75
CA LEU A 329 -3.04 -1.52 14.06
C LEU A 329 -4.17 -2.57 13.96
N ALA A 330 -5.11 -2.60 14.91
CA ALA A 330 -6.24 -3.52 14.89
C ALA A 330 -7.30 -3.12 13.84
N ASP A 331 -7.42 -1.84 13.52
CA ASP A 331 -8.30 -1.32 12.47
C ASP A 331 -7.70 -1.38 11.06
N ALA A 332 -6.38 -1.54 10.95
CA ALA A 332 -5.67 -1.56 9.67
C ALA A 332 -6.30 -2.46 8.59
N PRO A 333 -6.81 -3.69 8.88
CA PRO A 333 -7.52 -4.49 7.89
C PRO A 333 -8.80 -3.83 7.34
N ALA A 334 -9.59 -3.18 8.19
CA ALA A 334 -10.81 -2.48 7.79
C ALA A 334 -10.51 -1.23 6.96
N GLU A 335 -9.50 -0.47 7.37
CA GLU A 335 -9.03 0.73 6.65
C GLU A 335 -8.41 0.36 5.29
N LEU A 336 -7.68 -0.75 5.22
CA LEU A 336 -7.19 -1.30 3.96
C LEU A 336 -8.34 -1.69 3.02
N GLY A 337 -9.46 -2.15 3.58
CA GLY A 337 -10.70 -2.40 2.84
C GLY A 337 -11.29 -1.14 2.18
N ARG A 338 -11.13 0.05 2.79
CA ARG A 338 -11.53 1.32 2.15
C ARG A 338 -10.65 1.66 0.96
N ALA A 339 -9.33 1.52 1.08
CA ALA A 339 -8.39 1.66 -0.04
C ALA A 339 -8.70 0.65 -1.17
N ALA A 340 -9.04 -0.60 -0.82
CA ALA A 340 -9.42 -1.64 -1.77
C ALA A 340 -10.67 -1.27 -2.58
N ARG A 341 -11.69 -0.66 -1.96
CA ARG A 341 -12.92 -0.23 -2.66
C ARG A 341 -12.63 0.85 -3.71
N VAL A 342 -11.77 1.82 -3.40
CA VAL A 342 -11.36 2.84 -4.39
C VAL A 342 -10.61 2.17 -5.55
N LEU A 343 -9.73 1.24 -5.25
CA LEU A 343 -8.97 0.50 -6.26
C LEU A 343 -9.86 -0.37 -7.17
N GLN A 344 -10.85 -1.07 -6.59
CA GLN A 344 -11.87 -1.80 -7.34
C GLN A 344 -12.67 -0.87 -8.27
N ARG A 345 -13.03 0.33 -7.79
CA ARG A 345 -13.72 1.31 -8.63
C ARG A 345 -12.83 1.84 -9.75
N CYS A 346 -11.54 2.07 -9.49
CA CYS A 346 -10.57 2.43 -10.53
C CYS A 346 -10.51 1.37 -11.63
N ALA A 347 -10.42 0.09 -11.26
CA ALA A 347 -10.41 -1.01 -12.23
C ALA A 347 -11.72 -1.08 -13.07
N ALA A 348 -12.87 -0.75 -12.49
CA ALA A 348 -14.13 -0.69 -13.22
C ALA A 348 -14.19 0.48 -14.23
N LEU A 349 -13.60 1.63 -13.90
CA LEU A 349 -13.57 2.81 -14.76
C LEU A 349 -12.43 2.80 -15.79
N GLY A 350 -11.34 2.11 -15.48
CA GLY A 350 -10.10 2.04 -16.28
C GLY A 350 -9.49 0.64 -16.24
N PRO A 351 -10.11 -0.37 -16.90
CA PRO A 351 -9.71 -1.77 -16.77
C PRO A 351 -8.32 -2.13 -17.34
N VAL A 352 -7.66 -1.18 -18.01
CA VAL A 352 -6.33 -1.35 -18.61
C VAL A 352 -5.25 -0.57 -17.84
N GLU A 353 -5.64 0.28 -16.89
CA GLU A 353 -4.69 1.07 -16.08
C GLU A 353 -4.25 0.26 -14.86
N GLU A 354 -2.93 0.18 -14.63
CA GLU A 354 -2.39 -0.41 -13.41
C GLU A 354 -2.42 0.65 -12.30
N VAL A 355 -3.28 0.42 -11.30
CA VAL A 355 -3.46 1.31 -10.16
C VAL A 355 -3.02 0.57 -8.89
N ALA A 356 -2.36 1.29 -7.98
CA ALA A 356 -2.06 0.80 -6.64
C ALA A 356 -2.70 1.71 -5.59
N ALA A 357 -3.03 1.16 -4.42
CA ALA A 357 -3.54 1.92 -3.29
C ALA A 357 -2.77 1.55 -2.02
N VAL A 358 -2.31 2.54 -1.28
CA VAL A 358 -1.57 2.41 -0.04
C VAL A 358 -2.44 2.88 1.11
N LEU A 359 -2.66 2.03 2.11
CA LEU A 359 -3.01 2.49 3.45
C LEU A 359 -1.73 2.99 4.12
N TRP A 360 -1.70 4.27 4.48
CA TRP A 360 -0.62 4.87 5.25
C TRP A 360 -1.11 5.17 6.67
N LEU A 361 -0.85 4.23 7.59
CA LEU A 361 -1.07 4.39 9.02
C LEU A 361 0.28 4.36 9.72
N ASP A 362 1.08 5.41 9.53
CA ASP A 362 2.40 5.58 10.15
C ASP A 362 2.46 6.83 11.02
N TYR A 363 1.42 7.05 11.82
CA TYR A 363 1.31 8.13 12.79
C TYR A 363 0.53 7.69 14.04
N ASP A 364 0.70 8.40 15.15
CA ASP A 364 -0.09 8.16 16.35
C ASP A 364 -1.45 8.85 16.19
N ALA A 365 -2.44 8.11 15.68
CA ALA A 365 -3.78 8.64 15.50
C ALA A 365 -4.39 9.02 16.86
N PRO A 366 -5.11 10.15 16.98
CA PRO A 366 -5.75 10.52 18.23
C PRO A 366 -6.74 9.44 18.72
N GLY A 367 -6.62 9.02 19.98
CA GLY A 367 -7.45 7.96 20.56
C GLY A 367 -8.83 8.43 21.02
N PHE A 368 -9.00 9.73 21.28
CA PHE A 368 -10.23 10.34 21.77
C PHE A 368 -10.44 11.75 21.20
N LEU A 369 -11.67 12.26 21.26
CA LEU A 369 -12.03 13.60 20.76
C LEU A 369 -11.19 14.73 21.37
N THR A 370 -10.78 14.62 22.64
CA THR A 370 -9.94 15.62 23.32
C THR A 370 -8.53 15.68 22.76
N GLU A 371 -7.97 14.55 22.32
CA GLU A 371 -6.68 14.53 21.63
C GLU A 371 -6.80 14.97 20.18
N ALA A 372 -7.92 14.61 19.52
CA ALA A 372 -8.26 15.03 18.17
C ALA A 372 -8.58 16.54 18.07
N ALA A 373 -8.63 17.25 19.20
CA ALA A 373 -8.78 18.70 19.24
C ALA A 373 -7.47 19.45 18.98
N GLY A 374 -6.32 18.78 19.08
CA GLY A 374 -4.99 19.34 18.83
C GLY A 374 -4.46 19.05 17.41
N THR A 375 -3.56 19.91 16.92
CA THR A 375 -2.86 19.73 15.63
C THR A 375 -1.59 18.89 15.73
N ARG A 376 -1.09 18.65 16.95
CA ARG A 376 0.23 18.06 17.21
C ARG A 376 0.45 16.73 16.48
N GLN A 377 -0.51 15.80 16.53
CA GLN A 377 -0.37 14.49 15.89
C GLN A 377 -0.24 14.62 14.37
N ALA A 378 -0.94 15.58 13.76
CA ALA A 378 -0.83 15.88 12.34
C ALA A 378 0.51 16.54 11.98
N GLU A 379 0.98 17.47 12.81
CA GLU A 379 2.29 18.12 12.65
C GLU A 379 3.44 17.10 12.80
N ASP A 380 3.38 16.23 13.81
CA ASP A 380 4.36 15.16 14.06
C ASP A 380 4.41 14.13 12.91
N ALA A 381 3.26 13.90 12.24
CA ALA A 381 3.14 12.99 11.10
C ALA A 381 3.65 13.59 9.77
N GLY A 382 3.66 14.92 9.66
CA GLY A 382 3.98 15.66 8.43
C GLY A 382 5.31 15.24 7.77
N PRO A 383 6.44 15.22 8.50
CA PRO A 383 7.73 14.80 7.94
C PRO A 383 7.74 13.36 7.42
N ALA A 384 7.06 12.44 8.10
CA ALA A 384 7.01 11.03 7.72
C ALA A 384 6.18 10.83 6.44
N LEU A 385 5.01 11.49 6.33
CA LEU A 385 4.19 11.41 5.12
C LEU A 385 4.88 12.04 3.91
N HIS A 386 5.54 13.18 4.10
CA HIS A 386 6.37 13.81 3.07
C HIS A 386 7.45 12.84 2.56
N ARG A 387 8.24 12.27 3.47
CA ARG A 387 9.31 11.31 3.12
C ARG A 387 8.76 10.05 2.45
N PHE A 388 7.61 9.57 2.88
CA PHE A 388 6.95 8.41 2.27
C PHE A 388 6.59 8.67 0.80
N GLN A 389 5.98 9.82 0.49
CA GLN A 389 5.62 10.20 -0.88
C GLN A 389 6.87 10.37 -1.78
N GLU A 390 7.92 11.01 -1.27
CA GLU A 390 9.22 11.09 -1.97
C GLU A 390 9.83 9.70 -2.17
N GLY A 391 9.63 8.79 -1.22
CA GLY A 391 10.04 7.39 -1.34
C GLY A 391 9.33 6.64 -2.45
N LEU A 392 8.02 6.82 -2.58
CA LEU A 392 7.26 6.24 -3.69
C LEU A 392 7.74 6.77 -5.04
N ARG A 393 8.05 8.08 -5.15
CA ARG A 393 8.65 8.65 -6.38
C ARG A 393 10.02 8.04 -6.67
N ALA A 394 10.88 7.94 -5.66
CA ALA A 394 12.26 7.47 -5.82
C ALA A 394 12.38 5.97 -6.14
N ALA A 395 11.39 5.16 -5.74
CA ALA A 395 11.35 3.72 -6.02
C ALA A 395 10.61 3.38 -7.33
N HIS A 396 9.90 4.34 -7.94
CA HIS A 396 9.08 4.09 -9.11
C HIS A 396 9.91 3.70 -10.36
N GLU A 397 9.41 2.70 -11.08
CA GLU A 397 9.99 2.16 -12.30
C GLU A 397 9.24 2.69 -13.53
N GLY A 398 9.96 3.36 -14.43
CA GLY A 398 9.40 3.83 -15.70
C GLY A 398 8.88 5.28 -15.64
N PRO A 399 7.91 5.64 -16.51
CA PRO A 399 7.36 7.00 -16.54
C PRO A 399 6.73 7.39 -15.20
N PRO A 400 6.84 8.65 -14.75
CA PRO A 400 6.33 9.04 -13.44
C PRO A 400 4.85 8.68 -13.23
N ALA A 401 4.55 7.93 -12.16
CA ALA A 401 3.18 7.68 -11.73
C ALA A 401 2.46 8.96 -11.33
N ARG A 402 1.15 8.99 -11.54
CA ARG A 402 0.27 9.98 -10.93
C ARG A 402 0.02 9.62 -9.46
N GLN A 403 0.35 10.50 -8.53
CA GLN A 403 0.21 10.27 -7.09
C GLN A 403 -0.95 11.10 -6.51
N THR A 404 -1.90 10.44 -5.86
CA THR A 404 -3.01 11.09 -5.16
C THR A 404 -2.92 10.79 -3.67
N VAL A 405 -3.00 11.81 -2.83
CA VAL A 405 -3.07 11.62 -1.37
C VAL A 405 -4.48 11.94 -0.89
N LEU A 406 -5.10 10.98 -0.23
CA LEU A 406 -6.45 11.10 0.32
C LEU A 406 -6.39 11.11 1.84
N GLY A 407 -6.85 12.20 2.44
CA GLY A 407 -7.10 12.29 3.88
C GLY A 407 -8.58 12.10 4.19
N HIS A 408 -8.89 11.26 5.17
CA HIS A 408 -10.24 11.12 5.72
C HIS A 408 -10.28 11.58 7.17
N SER A 409 -11.30 12.38 7.53
CA SER A 409 -11.45 12.86 8.90
C SER A 409 -10.16 13.55 9.38
N TYR A 410 -9.61 13.20 10.55
CA TYR A 410 -8.33 13.71 11.05
C TYR A 410 -7.15 13.50 10.09
N GLY A 411 -7.17 12.46 9.25
CA GLY A 411 -6.18 12.25 8.19
C GLY A 411 -6.12 13.40 7.18
N SER A 412 -7.22 14.16 7.02
CA SER A 412 -7.23 15.38 6.21
C SER A 412 -6.31 16.47 6.78
N LEU A 413 -6.25 16.58 8.11
CA LEU A 413 -5.35 17.50 8.79
C LEU A 413 -3.89 17.05 8.66
N VAL A 414 -3.62 15.75 8.79
CA VAL A 414 -2.28 15.16 8.56
C VAL A 414 -1.77 15.50 7.16
N VAL A 415 -2.60 15.26 6.14
CA VAL A 415 -2.25 15.55 4.74
C VAL A 415 -2.07 17.05 4.53
N GLY A 416 -2.95 17.88 5.09
CA GLY A 416 -2.86 19.33 5.00
C GLY A 416 -1.60 19.90 5.65
N ALA A 417 -1.26 19.46 6.86
CA ALA A 417 -0.04 19.85 7.57
C ALA A 417 1.22 19.43 6.79
N ALA A 418 1.28 18.18 6.31
CA ALA A 418 2.39 17.71 5.49
C ALA A 418 2.59 18.57 4.23
N ALA A 419 1.51 18.87 3.50
CA ALA A 419 1.54 19.69 2.29
C ALA A 419 1.98 21.13 2.58
N ARG A 420 1.42 21.74 3.63
CA ARG A 420 1.70 23.13 4.05
C ARG A 420 3.15 23.31 4.49
N ASP A 421 3.67 22.39 5.31
CA ASP A 421 4.94 22.60 6.03
C ASP A 421 6.14 22.02 5.27
N HIS A 422 5.95 20.88 4.59
CA HIS A 422 7.03 20.15 3.91
C HIS A 422 6.84 20.07 2.40
N GLY A 423 5.64 20.35 1.89
CA GLY A 423 5.23 19.95 0.55
C GLY A 423 4.92 18.46 0.49
N LEU A 424 4.19 18.02 -0.54
CA LEU A 424 3.96 16.61 -0.81
C LEU A 424 4.28 16.32 -2.27
N GLY A 425 5.09 15.28 -2.51
CA GLY A 425 5.22 14.66 -3.82
C GLY A 425 3.88 14.02 -4.20
N ALA A 426 2.94 14.83 -4.68
CA ALA A 426 1.60 14.43 -5.06
C ALA A 426 1.11 15.30 -6.21
N ASP A 427 0.29 14.72 -7.08
CA ASP A 427 -0.33 15.41 -8.21
C ASP A 427 -1.75 15.88 -7.86
N ALA A 428 -2.39 15.28 -6.84
CA ALA A 428 -3.67 15.71 -6.30
C ALA A 428 -3.84 15.37 -4.82
N LEU A 429 -4.61 16.21 -4.12
CA LEU A 429 -5.08 15.98 -2.76
C LEU A 429 -6.60 15.79 -2.75
N VAL A 430 -7.07 14.85 -1.95
CA VAL A 430 -8.50 14.56 -1.76
C VAL A 430 -8.81 14.57 -0.27
N PHE A 431 -9.77 15.39 0.15
CA PHE A 431 -10.23 15.48 1.54
C PHE A 431 -11.66 14.99 1.65
N VAL A 432 -11.90 13.99 2.51
CA VAL A 432 -13.22 13.39 2.68
C VAL A 432 -13.64 13.47 4.14
N GLY A 433 -14.81 14.05 4.40
CA GLY A 433 -15.31 14.24 5.76
C GLY A 433 -14.31 14.98 6.65
N SER A 434 -13.75 16.08 6.16
CA SER A 434 -12.67 16.81 6.83
C SER A 434 -13.17 17.74 7.95
N PRO A 435 -12.51 17.80 9.12
CA PRO A 435 -12.70 18.86 10.13
C PRO A 435 -11.88 20.14 9.86
N GLY A 436 -11.31 20.26 8.66
CA GLY A 436 -10.33 21.30 8.29
C GLY A 436 -8.96 20.69 8.02
N VAL A 437 -8.14 21.42 7.25
CA VAL A 437 -6.85 20.93 6.73
C VAL A 437 -5.65 21.78 7.17
N GLY A 438 -5.84 22.66 8.16
CA GLY A 438 -4.77 23.47 8.75
C GLY A 438 -4.38 24.71 7.94
N VAL A 439 -5.14 25.07 6.91
CA VAL A 439 -5.02 26.30 6.10
C VAL A 439 -6.40 26.85 5.75
N ASP A 440 -6.46 28.12 5.38
CA ASP A 440 -7.71 28.79 4.98
C ASP A 440 -7.93 28.79 3.46
N HIS A 441 -6.88 28.57 2.64
CA HIS A 441 -7.00 28.49 1.18
C HIS A 441 -6.22 27.30 0.57
N ALA A 442 -6.77 26.72 -0.49
CA ALA A 442 -6.16 25.60 -1.23
C ALA A 442 -4.78 25.95 -1.81
N ALA A 443 -4.51 27.23 -2.10
CA ALA A 443 -3.22 27.70 -2.59
C ALA A 443 -2.09 27.53 -1.55
N ASP A 444 -2.43 27.48 -0.26
CA ASP A 444 -1.46 27.32 0.83
C ASP A 444 -0.97 25.87 0.97
N LEU A 445 -1.61 24.92 0.29
CA LEU A 445 -1.23 23.50 0.27
C LEU A 445 -0.13 23.17 -0.75
N ARG A 446 0.39 24.17 -1.48
CA ARG A 446 1.51 24.01 -2.44
C ARG A 446 1.24 22.98 -3.55
N MET A 447 -0.02 22.79 -3.92
CA MET A 447 -0.45 21.89 -4.99
C MET A 447 -0.66 22.62 -6.32
N PRO A 448 -0.60 21.93 -7.47
CA PRO A 448 -1.01 22.52 -8.73
C PRO A 448 -2.45 23.04 -8.68
N ALA A 449 -2.72 24.15 -9.37
CA ALA A 449 -4.04 24.75 -9.39
C ALA A 449 -5.12 23.76 -9.85
N GLY A 450 -6.23 23.70 -9.10
CA GLY A 450 -7.34 22.79 -9.40
C GLY A 450 -7.10 21.31 -9.07
N GLN A 451 -6.02 20.98 -8.34
CA GLN A 451 -5.72 19.60 -7.90
C GLN A 451 -6.00 19.34 -6.41
N VAL A 452 -6.69 20.27 -5.75
CA VAL A 452 -7.21 20.06 -4.39
C VAL A 452 -8.70 19.79 -4.46
N TRP A 453 -9.11 18.63 -3.96
CA TRP A 453 -10.47 18.13 -4.04
C TRP A 453 -11.07 17.83 -2.68
N SER A 454 -12.38 17.99 -2.54
CA SER A 454 -13.09 17.75 -1.30
C SER A 454 -14.49 17.16 -1.49
N SER A 455 -14.91 16.37 -0.52
CA SER A 455 -16.29 15.92 -0.38
C SER A 455 -16.69 15.76 1.08
N THR A 456 -17.82 16.33 1.44
CA THR A 456 -18.43 16.19 2.77
C THR A 456 -19.89 15.78 2.58
N ALA A 457 -20.30 14.65 3.17
CA ALA A 457 -21.67 14.18 3.10
C ALA A 457 -22.61 15.17 3.81
N PRO A 458 -23.84 15.39 3.30
CA PRO A 458 -24.74 16.38 3.86
C PRO A 458 -25.06 16.16 5.35
N ASP A 459 -25.17 14.89 5.76
CA ASP A 459 -25.46 14.40 7.10
C ASP A 459 -24.21 14.01 7.91
N ASP A 460 -23.01 14.36 7.42
CA ASP A 460 -21.77 14.09 8.15
C ASP A 460 -21.70 14.92 9.43
N VAL A 461 -21.55 14.23 10.57
CA VAL A 461 -21.38 14.83 11.89
C VAL A 461 -20.14 15.73 11.98
N ILE A 462 -19.14 15.56 11.11
CA ILE A 462 -17.93 16.39 11.09
C ILE A 462 -18.23 17.86 10.81
N ARG A 463 -19.38 18.17 10.18
CA ARG A 463 -19.85 19.55 9.96
C ARG A 463 -20.20 20.28 11.26
N LEU A 464 -20.31 19.54 12.37
CA LEU A 464 -20.53 20.06 13.72
C LEU A 464 -19.23 20.29 14.48
N ALA A 465 -18.07 19.87 13.95
CA ALA A 465 -16.75 20.11 14.54
C ALA A 465 -16.34 21.58 14.31
N ARG A 466 -16.95 22.49 15.08
CA ARG A 466 -16.72 23.94 15.04
C ARG A 466 -15.80 24.41 16.17
N PRO A 467 -15.04 25.51 15.99
CA PRO A 467 -14.12 26.02 16.99
C PRO A 467 -14.79 26.24 18.38
N PRO A 468 -14.07 26.02 19.50
CA PRO A 468 -14.63 26.13 20.84
C PRO A 468 -15.00 27.57 21.22
N ASP A 469 -14.34 28.58 20.65
CA ASP A 469 -14.69 30.00 20.78
C ASP A 469 -16.00 30.34 20.06
N GLU A 470 -16.28 29.75 18.89
CA GLU A 470 -17.57 29.89 18.21
C GLU A 470 -18.69 29.22 19.00
N LEU A 471 -18.45 28.02 19.54
CA LEU A 471 -19.39 27.30 20.40
C LEU A 471 -19.67 28.08 21.70
N ALA A 472 -18.63 28.62 22.35
CA ALA A 472 -18.77 29.46 23.54
C ALA A 472 -19.51 30.76 23.23
N ARG A 473 -19.18 31.44 22.13
CA ARG A 473 -19.84 32.69 21.71
C ARG A 473 -21.30 32.47 21.33
N ARG A 474 -21.63 31.37 20.66
CA ARG A 474 -23.04 30.97 20.43
C ARG A 474 -23.78 30.65 21.71
N ALA A 475 -23.15 29.96 22.66
CA ALA A 475 -23.75 29.71 23.98
C ALA A 475 -24.02 31.04 24.72
N LEU A 476 -23.09 32.01 24.64
CA LEU A 476 -23.28 33.37 25.17
C LEU A 476 -24.41 34.12 24.45
N LEU A 477 -24.50 34.01 23.12
CA LEU A 477 -25.52 34.69 22.31
C LEU A 477 -26.90 34.04 22.39
N ALA A 478 -26.99 32.74 22.66
CA ALA A 478 -28.24 31.97 22.75
C ALA A 478 -29.18 32.45 23.87
N GLY A 479 -28.65 33.15 24.87
CA GLY A 479 -29.42 33.78 25.95
C GLY A 479 -29.85 35.23 25.68
N THR A 480 -29.57 35.80 24.50
CA THR A 480 -29.80 37.23 24.21
C THR A 480 -30.87 37.44 23.12
N PRO A 481 -31.73 38.47 23.24
CA PRO A 481 -32.78 38.75 22.25
C PRO A 481 -32.23 39.19 20.87
N LEU A 482 -30.94 39.54 20.79
CA LEU A 482 -30.22 39.87 19.55
C LEU A 482 -29.41 38.69 19.00
N GLY A 483 -29.33 37.57 19.73
CA GLY A 483 -28.52 36.39 19.39
C GLY A 483 -28.77 35.84 17.98
N PRO A 484 -30.03 35.68 17.53
CA PRO A 484 -30.32 35.21 16.17
C PRO A 484 -29.87 36.20 15.09
N ALA A 485 -30.01 37.51 15.31
CA ALA A 485 -29.61 38.53 14.34
C ALA A 485 -28.08 38.68 14.25
N LEU A 486 -27.38 38.59 15.38
CA LEU A 486 -25.92 38.63 15.45
C LEU A 486 -25.27 37.35 14.91
N ALA A 487 -25.91 36.19 15.10
CA ALA A 487 -25.46 34.92 14.54
C ALA A 487 -25.60 34.84 13.00
N VAL A 488 -26.49 35.65 12.40
CA VAL A 488 -26.64 35.79 10.94
C VAL A 488 -25.60 36.76 10.36
N LEU A 489 -25.06 37.68 11.17
CA LEU A 489 -24.00 38.62 10.77
C LEU A 489 -22.58 38.05 10.93
N ASP A 490 -22.40 36.96 11.69
CA ASP A 490 -21.13 36.25 11.78
C ASP A 490 -20.86 35.49 10.47
N GLY A 491 -20.03 36.07 9.60
CA GLY A 491 -19.52 35.46 8.36
C GLY A 491 -18.61 34.23 8.56
N HIS A 492 -18.68 33.58 9.72
CA HIS A 492 -17.83 32.46 10.14
C HIS A 492 -18.47 31.07 9.91
N GLY A 493 -19.63 31.01 9.25
CA GLY A 493 -20.35 29.76 8.96
C GLY A 493 -19.58 28.73 8.11
N GLU A 494 -18.40 29.09 7.59
CA GLU A 494 -17.52 28.30 6.74
C GLU A 494 -16.23 27.82 7.43
N ARG A 495 -16.00 28.15 8.72
CA ARG A 495 -14.82 27.68 9.46
C ARG A 495 -15.12 26.39 10.21
N LEU A 496 -14.21 25.43 10.12
CA LEU A 496 -14.17 24.20 10.89
C LEU A 496 -13.08 24.28 11.96
N TRP A 497 -12.99 23.25 12.81
CA TRP A 497 -12.03 23.17 13.91
C TRP A 497 -10.58 23.46 13.48
N PHE A 498 -10.19 23.05 12.27
CA PHE A 498 -8.84 23.22 11.75
C PHE A 498 -8.77 24.08 10.48
N GLY A 499 -9.43 25.23 10.47
CA GLY A 499 -9.39 26.21 9.37
C GLY A 499 -10.66 26.23 8.53
N ALA A 500 -10.62 26.86 7.36
CA ALA A 500 -11.75 26.88 6.44
C ALA A 500 -12.19 25.47 6.00
N ASP A 501 -13.49 25.26 5.80
CA ASP A 501 -14.04 24.02 5.25
C ASP A 501 -13.52 23.83 3.81
N PRO A 502 -12.78 22.75 3.50
CA PRO A 502 -12.27 22.52 2.15
C PRO A 502 -13.39 22.30 1.12
N SER A 503 -14.63 22.08 1.58
CA SER A 503 -15.85 21.95 0.77
C SER A 503 -16.61 23.29 0.58
N THR A 504 -16.10 24.43 1.02
CA THR A 504 -16.72 25.73 0.67
C THR A 504 -16.07 26.34 -0.57
N PRO A 505 -16.83 27.12 -1.37
CA PRO A 505 -16.25 27.81 -2.53
C PRO A 505 -15.09 28.75 -2.18
N GLY A 506 -15.13 29.38 -0.99
CA GLY A 506 -14.09 30.32 -0.53
C GLY A 506 -12.72 29.70 -0.31
N PHE A 507 -12.66 28.38 -0.08
CA PHE A 507 -11.39 27.66 0.07
C PHE A 507 -10.58 27.58 -1.24
N GLY A 508 -11.25 27.63 -2.41
CA GLY A 508 -10.60 27.53 -3.72
C GLY A 508 -10.28 26.12 -4.20
N GLY A 509 -10.78 25.09 -3.52
CA GLY A 509 -10.74 23.68 -3.94
C GLY A 509 -11.89 23.28 -4.87
N ARG A 510 -11.80 22.09 -5.47
CA ARG A 510 -12.87 21.49 -6.28
C ARG A 510 -13.69 20.51 -5.45
N ARG A 511 -15.00 20.46 -5.68
CA ARG A 511 -15.89 19.53 -4.99
C ARG A 511 -16.34 18.37 -5.87
N PHE A 512 -16.60 17.23 -5.23
CA PHE A 512 -17.33 16.12 -5.84
C PHE A 512 -18.47 15.65 -4.92
N PRO A 513 -19.58 15.14 -5.49
CA PRO A 513 -20.79 14.82 -4.73
C PRO A 513 -20.63 13.62 -3.79
N SER A 514 -21.39 13.62 -2.69
CA SER A 514 -21.56 12.49 -1.77
C SER A 514 -23.04 12.30 -1.43
N ALA A 515 -23.47 11.05 -1.26
CA ALA A 515 -24.79 10.73 -0.69
C ALA A 515 -24.81 10.96 0.83
N PRO A 516 -25.99 11.17 1.46
CA PRO A 516 -26.12 11.29 2.91
C PRO A 516 -26.03 9.91 3.59
N ARG A 517 -24.80 9.44 3.80
CA ARG A 517 -24.48 8.13 4.39
C ARG A 517 -23.55 8.30 5.61
N GLY A 518 -23.60 9.45 6.26
CA GLY A 518 -22.78 9.79 7.42
C GLY A 518 -21.27 9.79 7.15
N HIS A 519 -20.48 9.74 8.23
CA HIS A 519 -19.03 9.99 8.21
C HIS A 519 -18.18 8.89 7.56
N THR A 520 -18.72 7.67 7.45
CA THR A 520 -17.98 6.50 6.93
C THR A 520 -18.53 5.97 5.61
N GLY A 521 -19.71 6.44 5.17
CA GLY A 521 -20.41 5.91 4.00
C GLY A 521 -19.86 6.37 2.64
N TYR A 522 -18.77 7.14 2.61
CA TYR A 522 -18.14 7.63 1.37
C TYR A 522 -17.63 6.50 0.46
N TRP A 523 -17.33 5.33 1.03
CA TRP A 523 -16.86 4.15 0.30
C TRP A 523 -17.97 3.17 -0.07
N ASP A 524 -19.24 3.49 0.22
CA ASP A 524 -20.36 2.64 -0.18
C ASP A 524 -20.45 2.58 -1.72
N ALA A 525 -20.79 1.40 -2.25
CA ALA A 525 -20.71 1.12 -3.69
C ALA A 525 -21.63 2.02 -4.54
N ASP A 526 -22.75 2.46 -3.98
CA ASP A 526 -23.74 3.36 -4.57
C ASP A 526 -23.48 4.84 -4.25
N ASN A 527 -22.46 5.15 -3.43
CA ASN A 527 -22.14 6.54 -3.09
C ASN A 527 -21.34 7.20 -4.23
N PRO A 528 -21.79 8.36 -4.77
CA PRO A 528 -21.04 9.08 -5.80
C PRO A 528 -19.65 9.55 -5.34
N ALA A 529 -19.39 9.63 -4.04
CA ALA A 529 -18.07 9.95 -3.50
C ALA A 529 -17.02 8.91 -3.93
N LEU A 530 -17.36 7.62 -3.93
CA LEU A 530 -16.45 6.54 -4.35
C LEU A 530 -16.02 6.71 -5.81
N ASP A 531 -16.96 7.08 -6.67
CA ASP A 531 -16.74 7.34 -8.08
C ASP A 531 -15.89 8.61 -8.31
N GLY A 532 -16.13 9.65 -7.52
CA GLY A 532 -15.31 10.87 -7.50
C GLY A 532 -13.86 10.59 -7.11
N MET A 533 -13.64 9.88 -6.00
CA MET A 533 -12.30 9.47 -5.55
C MET A 533 -11.56 8.69 -6.65
N ALA A 534 -12.22 7.69 -7.26
CA ALA A 534 -11.61 6.88 -8.31
C ALA A 534 -11.28 7.69 -9.58
N ARG A 535 -12.17 8.57 -10.04
CA ARG A 535 -11.88 9.44 -11.20
C ARG A 535 -10.70 10.36 -10.94
N ILE A 536 -10.63 10.95 -9.75
CA ILE A 536 -9.51 11.81 -9.37
C ILE A 536 -8.22 11.00 -9.40
N VAL A 537 -8.18 9.79 -8.83
CA VAL A 537 -6.98 8.91 -8.87
C VAL A 537 -6.53 8.64 -10.31
N LEU A 538 -7.47 8.36 -11.21
CA LEU A 538 -7.22 8.14 -12.65
C LEU A 538 -6.92 9.43 -13.44
N GLY A 539 -6.99 10.62 -12.81
CA GLY A 539 -6.75 11.91 -13.46
C GLY A 539 -7.86 12.35 -14.42
N ARG A 540 -9.11 11.98 -14.14
CA ARG A 540 -10.27 12.22 -15.00
C ARG A 540 -11.26 13.25 -14.44
#